data_AF-G1Q0W9-F1
#
_entry.id   AF-G1Q0W9-F1
#
_cell.length_a   1.000
_cell.length_b   1.000
_cell.length_c   1.000
_cell.angle_alpha   90.00
_cell.angle_beta   90.00
_cell.angle_gamma   90.00
#
_symmetry.space_group_name_H-M   'P 1'
#
loop_
_entity.id
_entity.type
_entity.pdbx_description
1 polymer ?
#
loop_
_entity_poly.entity_id
_entity_poly.type
_entity_poly.pdbx_seq_one_letter_code
_entity_poly.pdbx_strand_id
1 'polypeptide(L)' 'TMSKFLGPCYVQLAKNWIPMLGMWGAMGTMGLVWATDWRLILDWVPYINGKFKKDD' A
#
# COMPACT_ATOMS: atom_id res chain seq x y z
N THR A 1 11.67 16.30 -27.23
CA THR A 1 10.68 15.19 -27.30
C THR A 1 9.95 14.92 -25.96
N MET A 2 10.30 15.58 -24.84
CA MET A 2 9.62 15.38 -23.53
C MET A 2 8.69 16.54 -23.11
N SER A 3 8.73 17.69 -23.79
CA SER A 3 8.00 18.90 -23.39
C SER A 3 6.47 18.82 -23.55
N LYS A 4 5.95 17.79 -24.25
CA LYS A 4 4.49 17.59 -24.44
C LYS A 4 3.75 17.15 -23.18
N PHE A 5 4.44 16.54 -22.21
CA PHE A 5 3.85 16.12 -20.93
C PHE A 5 3.84 17.23 -19.86
N LEU A 6 4.45 18.38 -20.13
CA LEU A 6 4.62 19.51 -19.19
C LEU A 6 3.52 20.58 -19.34
N GLY A 7 2.34 20.21 -19.83
CA GLY A 7 1.18 21.10 -19.84
C GLY A 7 0.46 21.14 -18.48
N PRO A 8 -0.11 22.28 -18.04
CA PRO A 8 -0.83 22.37 -16.76
C PRO A 8 -1.99 21.36 -16.64
N CYS A 9 -2.60 20.99 -17.77
CA CYS A 9 -3.64 19.95 -17.84
C CYS A 9 -3.11 18.54 -17.50
N TYR A 10 -1.90 18.19 -17.95
CA TYR A 10 -1.29 16.89 -17.62
C TYR A 10 -0.90 16.79 -16.14
N VAL A 11 -0.46 17.90 -15.54
CA VAL A 11 -0.17 17.95 -14.10
C VAL A 11 -1.45 17.81 -13.28
N GLN A 12 -2.55 18.45 -13.70
CA GLN A 12 -3.86 18.28 -13.05
C GLN A 12 -4.39 16.85 -13.18
N LEU A 13 -4.26 16.25 -14.37
CA LEU A 13 -4.61 14.85 -14.58
C LEU A 13 -3.78 13.94 -13.68
N ALA A 14 -2.46 14.08 -13.68
CA ALA A 14 -1.58 13.30 -12.80
C ALA A 14 -2.00 13.41 -11.33
N LYS A 15 -2.29 14.63 -10.85
CA LYS A 15 -2.81 14.86 -9.49
C LYS A 15 -4.11 14.10 -9.20
N ASN A 16 -5.01 14.01 -10.15
CA ASN A 16 -6.24 13.24 -10.02
C ASN A 16 -6.00 11.72 -9.97
N TRP A 17 -4.94 11.24 -10.62
CA TRP A 17 -4.57 9.82 -10.62
C TRP A 17 -3.75 9.39 -9.38
N ILE A 18 -3.09 10.33 -8.69
CA ILE A 18 -2.33 10.06 -7.45
C ILE A 18 -3.15 9.29 -6.40
N PRO A 19 -4.37 9.71 -5.99
CA PRO A 19 -5.13 9.00 -4.97
C PRO A 19 -5.53 7.59 -5.41
N MET A 20 -5.87 7.40 -6.69
CA MET A 20 -6.23 6.08 -7.21
C MET A 20 -5.01 5.15 -7.21
N LEU A 21 -3.87 5.59 -7.75
CA LEU A 21 -2.62 4.80 -7.73
C LEU A 21 -2.15 4.50 -6.31
N GLY A 22 -2.32 5.44 -5.38
CA GLY A 22 -2.06 5.23 -3.96
C GLY A 22 -2.93 4.12 -3.37
N MET A 23 -4.22 4.10 -3.70
CA MET A 23 -5.15 3.06 -3.25
C MET A 23 -4.79 1.68 -3.81
N TRP A 24 -4.49 1.58 -5.11
CA TRP A 24 -4.04 0.33 -5.73
C TRP A 24 -2.70 -0.15 -5.15
N GLY A 25 -1.77 0.78 -4.89
CA GLY A 25 -0.50 0.50 -4.23
C GLY A 25 -0.71 -0.07 -2.83
N ALA A 26 -1.57 0.58 -2.03
CA ALA A 26 -1.92 0.11 -0.69
C ALA A 26 -2.61 -1.26 -0.70
N MET A 27 -3.52 -1.50 -1.64
CA MET A 27 -4.15 -2.82 -1.80
C MET A 27 -3.13 -3.90 -2.19
N GLY A 28 -2.22 -3.59 -3.11
CA GLY A 28 -1.17 -4.52 -3.54
C GLY A 28 -0.19 -4.85 -2.41
N THR A 29 0.26 -3.83 -1.66
CA THR A 29 1.12 -4.07 -0.49
C THR A 29 0.39 -4.87 0.59
N MET A 30 -0.86 -4.54 0.90
CA MET A 30 -1.67 -5.32 1.86
C MET A 30 -1.86 -6.77 1.40
N GLY A 31 -2.10 -7.01 0.11
CA GLY A 31 -2.19 -8.35 -0.47
C GLY A 31 -0.89 -9.14 -0.35
N LEU A 32 0.26 -8.52 -0.60
CA LEU A 32 1.57 -9.14 -0.41
C LEU A 32 1.87 -9.46 1.06
N VAL A 33 1.48 -8.58 1.98
CA VAL A 33 1.60 -8.78 3.43
C VAL A 33 0.80 -10.00 3.88
N TRP A 34 -0.42 -10.16 3.35
CA TRP A 34 -1.26 -11.32 3.62
C TRP A 34 -0.70 -12.60 2.99
N ALA A 35 -0.33 -12.58 1.71
CA ALA A 35 0.16 -13.77 1.00
C ALA A 35 1.51 -14.28 1.52
N THR A 36 2.34 -13.39 2.08
CA THR A 36 3.67 -13.73 2.59
C THR A 36 3.65 -14.03 4.10
N ASP A 37 2.46 -14.01 4.76
CA ASP A 37 2.33 -14.10 6.22
C ASP A 37 3.37 -13.20 6.92
N TRP A 38 3.41 -11.92 6.53
CA TRP A 38 4.49 -11.01 6.90
C TRP A 38 4.41 -10.67 8.40
N ARG A 39 5.04 -11.53 9.21
CA ARG A 39 5.01 -11.48 10.67
C ARG A 39 5.34 -10.12 11.25
N LEU A 40 6.21 -9.34 10.61
CA LEU A 40 6.65 -8.02 11.06
C LEU A 40 5.49 -6.99 11.13
N ILE A 41 4.49 -7.09 10.24
CA ILE A 41 3.30 -6.22 10.25
C ILE A 41 2.20 -6.83 11.11
N LEU A 42 2.07 -8.16 11.13
CA LEU A 42 1.09 -8.86 11.94
C LEU A 42 1.38 -8.79 13.45
N ASP A 43 2.66 -8.82 13.86
CA ASP A 43 3.09 -8.65 15.27
C ASP A 43 2.85 -7.22 15.78
N TRP A 44 2.93 -6.22 14.89
CA TRP A 44 2.65 -4.82 15.23
C TRP A 44 1.17 -4.56 15.49
N VAL A 45 0.27 -5.38 14.92
CA VAL A 45 -1.17 -5.29 15.14
C VAL A 45 -1.53 -6.03 16.45
N PRO A 46 -1.91 -5.31 17.52
CA PRO A 46 -2.15 -5.91 18.84
C PRO A 46 -3.28 -6.96 18.83
N TYR A 47 -4.16 -6.94 17.82
CA TYR A 47 -5.27 -7.89 17.67
C TYR A 47 -4.85 -9.29 17.14
N ILE A 48 -3.74 -9.40 16.42
CA ILE A 48 -3.28 -10.68 15.82
C ILE A 48 -2.22 -11.38 16.71
N ASN A 49 -1.46 -10.61 17.49
CA ASN A 49 -0.43 -11.12 18.40
C ASN A 49 -1.00 -12.09 19.47
N GLY A 50 -2.28 -11.95 19.85
CA GLY A 50 -2.94 -12.84 20.80
C GLY A 50 -3.21 -14.26 20.30
N LYS A 51 -3.00 -14.57 19.01
CA LYS A 51 -3.27 -15.90 18.44
C LYS A 51 -2.14 -16.92 18.72
N PHE A 52 -0.94 -16.46 19.05
CA PHE A 52 0.17 -17.31 19.50
C PHE A 52 0.29 -17.19 21.02
N LYS A 53 -0.57 -17.89 21.75
CA LYS A 53 -0.25 -18.18 23.15
C LYS A 53 1.06 -18.97 23.16
N LYS A 54 2.07 -18.48 23.88
CA LYS A 54 3.17 -19.33 24.33
C LYS A 54 2.53 -20.32 25.31
N ASP A 55 2.54 -21.60 24.96
CA ASP A 55 2.26 -22.66 25.94
C ASP A 55 3.44 -22.65 26.92
N ASP A 56 3.23 -22.07 28.10
CA ASP A 56 3.99 -22.39 29.32
C ASP A 56 3.32 -23.59 30.01
#